data_AF-A0A9X1WLK3-F1
#
_entry.id   AF-A0A9X1WLK3-F1
#
_cell.length_a   1.000
_cell.length_b   1.000
_cell.length_c   1.000
_cell.angle_alpha   90.00
_cell.angle_beta   90.00
_cell.angle_gamma   90.00
#
_symmetry.space_group_name_H-M   'P 1'
#
loop_
_entity.id
_entity.type
_entity.pdbx_description
1 polymer ?
#
loop_
_entity_poly.entity_id
_entity_poly.type
_entity_poly.pdbx_seq_one_letter_code
_entity_poly.pdbx_strand_id
1 'polypeptide(L)'
;MNHAAAVGAVENIDRTLYPALVAEFQGFCRDLHDETISTISEEASWPTEQLAALATAAIRKGRGLNHKNPSPSVIDEDFRSLGLPIWRRAQQLHPEDYPGWRASLETLVRIRNAVAHSDQERIDLFFTKRQLTFAYWEHTRKLLTELAIVMNSVVRTYLVEITMVTSRGEDRDWR
;
A
#
# COMPACT_ATOMS: atom_id res chain seq x y z
N MET A 1 26.86 -7.05 -32.62
CA MET A 1 25.60 -6.68 -31.95
C MET A 1 25.74 -5.24 -31.47
N ASN A 2 24.88 -4.34 -31.96
CA ASN A 2 25.01 -2.89 -31.76
C ASN A 2 24.76 -2.50 -30.29
N HIS A 3 25.71 -1.80 -29.68
CA HIS A 3 25.64 -1.30 -28.30
C HIS A 3 24.38 -0.43 -28.07
N ALA A 4 23.94 0.31 -29.08
CA ALA A 4 22.71 1.11 -29.06
C ALA A 4 21.41 0.30 -28.91
N ALA A 5 21.37 -0.93 -29.46
CA ALA A 5 20.19 -1.80 -29.34
C ALA A 5 20.08 -2.44 -27.95
N ALA A 6 21.22 -2.71 -27.30
CA ALA A 6 21.26 -3.21 -25.93
C ALA A 6 20.87 -2.12 -24.92
N VAL A 7 21.33 -0.87 -25.13
CA VAL A 7 20.93 0.29 -24.31
C VAL A 7 19.42 0.54 -24.45
N GLY A 8 18.87 0.50 -25.67
CA GLY A 8 17.43 0.68 -25.89
C GLY A 8 16.55 -0.46 -25.36
N ALA A 9 17.03 -1.71 -25.36
CA ALA A 9 16.29 -2.84 -24.78
C ALA A 9 16.29 -2.82 -23.24
N VAL A 10 17.42 -2.45 -22.61
CA VAL A 10 17.52 -2.24 -21.16
C VAL A 10 16.68 -1.04 -20.73
N GLU A 11 16.70 0.06 -21.49
CA GLU A 11 15.82 1.22 -21.25
C GLU A 11 14.32 0.86 -21.30
N ASN A 12 13.90 -0.01 -22.23
CA ASN A 12 12.50 -0.40 -22.35
C ASN A 12 12.06 -1.39 -21.25
N ILE A 13 12.96 -2.27 -20.79
CA ILE A 13 12.72 -3.16 -19.65
C ILE A 13 12.57 -2.33 -18.36
N ASP A 14 13.48 -1.38 -18.10
CA ASP A 14 13.41 -0.54 -16.90
C ASP A 14 12.13 0.31 -16.87
N ARG A 15 11.66 0.82 -18.01
CA ARG A 15 10.41 1.62 -18.07
C ARG A 15 9.14 0.83 -17.78
N THR A 16 9.14 -0.50 -17.90
CA THR A 16 7.96 -1.34 -17.63
C THR A 16 7.99 -1.96 -16.23
N LEU A 17 9.18 -2.28 -15.71
CA LEU A 17 9.36 -2.90 -14.40
C LEU A 17 8.88 -2.04 -13.23
N TYR A 18 9.09 -0.72 -13.29
CA TYR A 18 8.70 0.19 -12.21
C TYR A 18 7.17 0.40 -12.15
N PRO A 19 6.47 0.69 -13.25
CA PRO A 19 5.00 0.69 -13.26
C PRO A 19 4.39 -0.64 -12.82
N ALA A 20 4.97 -1.76 -13.22
CA ALA A 20 4.51 -3.09 -12.79
C ALA A 20 4.64 -3.24 -11.27
N LEU A 21 5.79 -2.89 -10.69
CA LEU A 21 6.00 -2.96 -9.23
C LEU A 21 5.01 -2.06 -8.45
N VAL A 22 4.67 -0.88 -8.97
CA VAL A 22 3.62 -0.03 -8.38
C VAL A 22 2.27 -0.73 -8.41
N ALA A 23 1.91 -1.32 -9.55
CA ALA A 23 0.62 -2.00 -9.73
C ALA A 23 0.49 -3.22 -8.79
N GLU A 24 1.54 -4.02 -8.65
CA GLU A 24 1.58 -5.16 -7.73
C GLU A 24 1.40 -4.70 -6.27
N PHE A 25 2.15 -3.67 -5.84
CA PHE A 25 2.01 -3.14 -4.49
C PHE A 25 0.63 -2.52 -4.24
N GLN A 26 0.04 -1.87 -5.25
CA GLN A 26 -1.34 -1.40 -5.19
C GLN A 26 -2.34 -2.55 -5.07
N GLY A 27 -2.12 -3.66 -5.78
CA GLY A 27 -2.87 -4.90 -5.64
C GLY A 27 -2.86 -5.39 -4.19
N PHE A 28 -1.66 -5.59 -3.65
CA PHE A 28 -1.47 -5.97 -2.25
C PHE A 28 -2.22 -5.05 -1.27
N CYS A 29 -2.11 -3.73 -1.41
CA CYS A 29 -2.80 -2.81 -0.51
C CYS A 29 -4.33 -2.91 -0.61
N ARG A 30 -4.88 -3.19 -1.81
CA ARG A 30 -6.32 -3.40 -1.99
C ARG A 30 -6.77 -4.70 -1.33
N ASP A 31 -6.03 -5.78 -1.52
CA ASP A 31 -6.35 -7.08 -0.95
C ASP A 31 -6.31 -7.02 0.58
N LEU A 32 -5.24 -6.44 1.14
CA LEU A 32 -5.11 -6.24 2.59
C LEU A 32 -6.25 -5.38 3.17
N HIS A 33 -6.67 -4.35 2.44
CA HIS A 33 -7.81 -3.50 2.84
C HIS A 33 -9.13 -4.28 2.79
N ASP A 34 -9.35 -5.08 1.75
CA ASP A 34 -10.55 -5.92 1.59
C ASP A 34 -10.64 -7.00 2.67
N GLU A 35 -9.53 -7.64 3.02
CA GLU A 35 -9.43 -8.60 4.13
C GLU A 35 -9.72 -7.93 5.48
N THR A 36 -9.20 -6.71 5.69
CA THR A 36 -9.48 -5.93 6.90
C THR A 36 -10.98 -5.63 7.02
N ILE A 37 -11.63 -5.22 5.94
CA ILE A 37 -13.08 -4.96 5.92
C ILE A 37 -13.86 -6.25 6.19
N SER A 38 -13.49 -7.37 5.56
CA SER A 38 -14.17 -8.66 5.79
C SER A 38 -14.13 -9.03 7.26
N THR A 39 -12.94 -8.97 7.86
CA THR A 39 -12.76 -9.32 9.28
C THR A 39 -13.57 -8.40 10.19
N ILE A 40 -13.52 -7.08 9.97
CA ILE A 40 -14.33 -6.12 10.76
C ILE A 40 -15.83 -6.42 10.58
N SER A 41 -16.26 -6.70 9.36
CA SER A 41 -17.67 -6.96 9.07
C SER A 41 -18.17 -8.27 9.70
N GLU A 42 -17.33 -9.30 9.78
CA GLU A 42 -17.63 -10.59 10.41
C GLU A 42 -17.71 -10.49 11.93
N GLU A 43 -16.86 -9.65 12.54
CA GLU A 43 -16.77 -9.48 14.00
C GLU A 43 -17.75 -8.43 14.55
N ALA A 44 -18.29 -7.55 13.70
CA ALA A 44 -19.22 -6.53 14.13
C ALA A 44 -20.65 -7.08 14.29
N SER A 45 -21.29 -6.76 15.41
CA SER A 45 -22.70 -7.08 15.68
C SER A 45 -23.63 -6.18 14.87
N TRP A 46 -23.80 -6.48 13.59
CA TRP A 46 -24.71 -5.73 12.72
C TRP A 46 -26.18 -6.04 13.03
N PRO A 47 -27.08 -5.04 13.00
CA PRO A 47 -28.51 -5.29 13.20
C PRO A 47 -29.14 -6.17 12.11
N THR A 48 -28.61 -6.11 10.89
CA THR A 48 -29.05 -6.93 9.74
C THR A 48 -27.89 -7.18 8.78
N GLU A 49 -27.96 -8.27 8.02
CA GLU A 49 -27.01 -8.58 6.94
C GLU A 49 -27.00 -7.49 5.85
N GLN A 50 -28.14 -6.86 5.57
CA GLN A 50 -28.24 -5.81 4.55
C GLN A 50 -27.46 -4.56 4.95
N LEU A 51 -27.46 -4.20 6.25
CA LEU A 51 -26.66 -3.08 6.77
C LEU A 51 -25.16 -3.41 6.74
N ALA A 52 -24.79 -4.64 7.09
CA ALA A 52 -23.40 -5.10 6.99
C ALA A 52 -22.89 -5.01 5.54
N ALA A 53 -23.69 -5.51 4.59
CA ALA A 53 -23.37 -5.49 3.16
C ALA A 53 -23.29 -4.06 2.61
N LEU A 54 -24.23 -3.19 3.00
CA LEU A 54 -24.24 -1.77 2.60
C LEU A 54 -23.00 -1.03 3.12
N ALA A 55 -22.64 -1.22 4.38
CA ALA A 55 -21.46 -0.60 4.99
C ALA A 55 -20.17 -1.07 4.28
N THR A 56 -19.99 -2.37 4.10
CA THR A 56 -18.87 -2.96 3.37
C THR A 56 -18.77 -2.42 1.94
N ALA A 57 -19.89 -2.36 1.22
CA ALA A 57 -19.92 -1.84 -0.14
C ALA A 57 -19.58 -0.34 -0.20
N ALA A 58 -20.07 0.46 0.75
CA ALA A 58 -19.79 1.89 0.82
C ALA A 58 -18.29 2.17 1.04
N ILE A 59 -17.66 1.45 1.96
CA ILE A 59 -16.23 1.58 2.25
C ILE A 59 -15.41 1.18 1.02
N ARG A 60 -15.69 0.02 0.40
CA ARG A 60 -14.98 -0.44 -0.80
C ARG A 60 -15.13 0.52 -1.98
N LYS A 61 -16.32 1.08 -2.18
CA LYS A 61 -16.59 2.05 -3.26
C LYS A 61 -15.81 3.35 -3.05
N GLY A 62 -15.62 3.78 -1.81
CA GLY A 62 -14.86 4.98 -1.47
C GLY A 62 -13.34 4.83 -1.55
N ARG A 63 -12.82 3.60 -1.73
CA ARG A 63 -11.39 3.30 -1.68
C ARG A 63 -10.60 4.03 -2.77
N GLY A 64 -9.71 4.94 -2.36
CA GLY A 64 -8.84 5.73 -3.22
C GLY A 64 -7.90 4.87 -4.08
N LEU A 65 -7.43 3.73 -3.55
CA LEU A 65 -6.63 2.75 -4.30
C LEU A 65 -7.35 2.15 -5.52
N ASN A 66 -8.65 2.36 -5.72
CA ASN A 66 -9.32 1.96 -6.97
C ASN A 66 -9.08 2.96 -8.12
N HIS A 67 -8.69 4.20 -7.80
CA HIS A 67 -8.65 5.30 -8.77
C HIS A 67 -7.32 6.07 -8.77
N LYS A 68 -6.51 5.92 -7.72
CA LYS A 68 -5.25 6.62 -7.50
C LYS A 68 -4.12 5.60 -7.28
N ASN A 69 -2.89 6.01 -7.56
CA ASN A 69 -1.69 5.23 -7.25
C ASN A 69 -1.54 5.04 -5.73
N PRO A 70 -0.82 4.00 -5.27
CA PRO A 70 -0.59 3.70 -3.86
C PRO A 70 0.42 4.66 -3.23
N SER A 71 0.15 5.97 -3.27
CA SER A 71 0.95 6.95 -2.53
C SER A 71 0.69 6.81 -1.02
N PRO A 72 1.64 7.22 -0.16
CA PRO A 72 1.41 7.16 1.28
C PRO A 72 0.12 7.84 1.71
N SER A 73 -0.24 8.98 1.11
CA SER A 73 -1.50 9.68 1.42
C SER A 73 -2.74 8.88 1.07
N VAL A 74 -2.74 8.16 -0.06
CA VAL A 74 -3.91 7.38 -0.50
C VAL A 74 -4.09 6.16 0.39
N ILE A 75 -3.00 5.45 0.67
CA ILE A 75 -3.01 4.31 1.61
C ILE A 75 -3.46 4.77 3.00
N ASP A 76 -2.94 5.91 3.48
CA ASP A 76 -3.31 6.47 4.77
C ASP A 76 -4.79 6.80 4.87
N GLU A 77 -5.36 7.43 3.84
CA GLU A 77 -6.78 7.76 3.75
C GLU A 77 -7.66 6.50 3.78
N ASP A 78 -7.31 5.50 2.96
CA ASP A 78 -8.06 4.26 2.85
C ASP A 78 -8.07 3.46 4.15
N PHE A 79 -6.92 3.28 4.81
CA PHE A 79 -6.86 2.56 6.09
C PHE A 79 -7.40 3.38 7.26
N ARG A 80 -7.26 4.72 7.24
CA ARG A 80 -7.87 5.60 8.25
C ARG A 80 -9.39 5.54 8.20
N SER A 81 -10.01 5.32 7.04
CA SER A 81 -11.46 5.12 6.94
C SER A 81 -11.96 3.92 7.75
N LEU A 82 -11.06 2.96 8.04
CA LEU A 82 -11.31 1.81 8.91
C LEU A 82 -10.92 2.07 10.37
N GLY A 83 -10.50 3.28 10.73
CA GLY A 83 -9.96 3.58 12.07
C GLY A 83 -8.51 3.14 12.28
N LEU A 84 -7.80 2.70 11.23
CA LEU A 84 -6.43 2.21 11.31
C LEU A 84 -5.42 3.27 10.81
N PRO A 85 -4.67 3.96 11.70
CA PRO A 85 -3.58 4.85 11.30
C PRO A 85 -2.34 4.05 10.89
N ILE A 86 -2.40 3.37 9.74
CA ILE A 86 -1.45 2.32 9.33
C ILE A 86 0.02 2.78 9.35
N TRP A 87 0.31 3.97 8.82
CA TRP A 87 1.69 4.49 8.78
C TRP A 87 2.25 4.84 10.15
N ARG A 88 1.41 5.41 11.03
CA ARG A 88 1.84 5.74 12.40
C ARG A 88 2.22 4.47 13.14
N ARG A 89 1.42 3.41 12.99
CA ARG A 89 1.71 2.11 13.61
C ARG A 89 2.94 1.44 13.00
N ALA A 90 3.10 1.47 11.68
CA ALA A 90 4.30 0.97 11.01
C ALA A 90 5.57 1.68 11.51
N GLN A 91 5.53 3.02 11.63
CA GLN A 91 6.62 3.81 12.18
C GLN A 91 6.92 3.47 13.63
N GLN A 92 5.90 3.22 14.46
CA GLN A 92 6.10 2.85 15.86
C GLN A 92 6.75 1.47 16.00
N LEU A 93 6.38 0.50 15.15
CA LEU A 93 6.96 -0.83 15.17
C LEU A 93 8.39 -0.86 14.60
N HIS A 94 8.65 -0.06 13.58
CA HIS A 94 9.93 -0.06 12.84
C HIS A 94 10.41 1.38 12.59
N PRO A 95 10.84 2.12 13.63
CA PRO A 95 11.19 3.53 13.50
C PRO A 95 12.40 3.78 12.59
N GLU A 96 13.36 2.86 12.58
CA GLU A 96 14.60 2.98 11.79
C GLU A 96 14.39 2.69 10.31
N ASP A 97 13.56 1.69 9.97
CA ASP A 97 13.35 1.26 8.58
C ASP A 97 12.27 2.09 7.86
N TYR A 98 11.29 2.60 8.63
CA TYR A 98 10.13 3.31 8.11
C TYR A 98 10.45 4.48 7.15
N PRO A 99 11.42 5.37 7.44
CA PRO A 99 11.76 6.45 6.51
C PRO A 99 12.19 5.93 5.13
N GLY A 100 12.93 4.81 5.09
CA GLY A 100 13.39 4.17 3.87
C GLY A 100 12.26 3.61 3.03
N TRP A 101 11.33 2.90 3.65
CA TRP A 101 10.14 2.37 2.97
C TRP A 101 9.27 3.49 2.38
N ARG A 102 9.01 4.55 3.17
CA ARG A 102 8.17 5.67 2.75
C ARG A 102 8.78 6.41 1.56
N ALA A 103 10.06 6.76 1.64
CA ALA A 103 10.76 7.46 0.57
C ALA A 103 10.84 6.62 -0.71
N SER A 104 11.00 5.30 -0.58
CA SER A 104 11.07 4.37 -1.71
C SER A 104 9.73 4.25 -2.43
N LEU A 105 8.62 4.11 -1.69
CA LEU A 105 7.28 4.10 -2.26
C LEU A 105 6.95 5.43 -2.97
N GLU A 106 7.25 6.57 -2.34
CA GLU A 106 7.03 7.89 -2.94
C GLU A 106 7.84 8.05 -4.24
N THR A 107 9.11 7.65 -4.23
CA THR A 107 9.96 7.71 -5.42
C THR A 107 9.44 6.80 -6.52
N LEU A 108 9.05 5.57 -6.19
CA LEU A 108 8.51 4.61 -7.15
C LEU A 108 7.23 5.12 -7.82
N VAL A 109 6.28 5.68 -7.05
CA VAL A 109 5.06 6.28 -7.60
C VAL A 109 5.38 7.46 -8.52
N ARG A 110 6.37 8.29 -8.17
CA ARG A 110 6.81 9.40 -9.03
C ARG A 110 7.45 8.91 -10.32
N ILE A 111 8.27 7.86 -10.27
CA ILE A 111 8.85 7.22 -11.47
C ILE A 111 7.72 6.71 -12.39
N ARG A 112 6.76 5.95 -11.84
CA ARG A 112 5.61 5.45 -12.62
C ARG A 112 4.85 6.59 -13.30
N ASN A 113 4.62 7.70 -12.59
CA ASN A 113 3.92 8.85 -13.17
C ASN A 113 4.72 9.50 -14.29
N ALA A 114 6.04 9.67 -14.13
CA ALA A 114 6.89 10.22 -15.18
C ALA A 114 6.83 9.33 -16.44
N VAL A 115 6.95 8.00 -16.28
CA VAL A 115 6.84 7.05 -17.39
C VAL A 115 5.46 7.10 -18.04
N ALA A 116 4.38 7.03 -17.26
CA ALA A 116 3.02 7.00 -17.78
C ALA A 116 2.63 8.29 -18.54
N HIS A 117 3.23 9.42 -18.18
CA HIS A 117 3.01 10.70 -18.86
C HIS A 117 4.08 11.02 -19.91
N SER A 118 5.03 10.11 -20.17
CA SER A 118 6.17 10.35 -21.08
C SER A 118 6.93 11.65 -20.75
N ASP A 119 7.06 11.96 -19.46
CA ASP A 119 7.69 13.16 -18.94
C ASP A 119 9.22 13.00 -18.96
N GLN A 120 9.82 13.31 -20.11
CA GLN A 120 11.23 13.04 -20.37
C GLN A 120 12.16 13.78 -19.40
N GLU A 121 11.83 15.02 -19.02
CA GLU A 121 12.63 15.80 -18.07
C GLU A 121 12.72 15.09 -16.71
N ARG A 122 11.60 14.56 -16.21
CA ARG A 122 11.60 13.79 -14.96
C ARG A 122 12.29 12.43 -15.11
N ILE A 123 12.13 11.76 -16.24
CA ILE A 123 12.82 10.50 -16.52
C ILE A 123 14.34 10.71 -16.50
N ASP A 124 14.85 11.75 -17.17
CA ASP A 124 16.28 12.10 -17.21
C ASP A 124 16.82 12.45 -15.81
N LEU A 125 16.01 13.11 -14.99
CA LEU A 125 16.35 13.39 -13.59
C LEU A 125 16.51 12.10 -12.78
N PHE A 126 15.59 11.13 -12.92
CA PHE A 126 15.70 9.85 -12.23
C PHE A 126 16.88 9.01 -12.74
N PHE A 127 17.16 9.07 -14.04
CA PHE A 127 18.33 8.42 -14.63
C PHE A 127 19.63 8.99 -14.06
N THR A 128 19.77 10.32 -14.00
CA THR A 128 20.93 11.02 -13.44
C THR A 128 21.15 10.67 -11.96
N LYS A 129 20.07 10.48 -11.21
CA LYS A 129 20.11 10.04 -9.80
C LYS A 129 20.33 8.53 -9.62
N ARG A 130 20.52 7.77 -10.70
CA ARG A 130 20.64 6.30 -10.72
C ARG A 130 19.40 5.57 -10.17
N GLN A 131 18.23 6.22 -10.23
CA GLN A 131 16.95 5.69 -9.75
C GLN A 131 16.15 4.93 -10.82
N LEU A 132 16.68 4.86 -12.06
CA LEU A 132 16.18 4.03 -13.17
C LEU A 132 17.26 3.01 -13.56
N THR A 133 17.54 2.09 -12.65
CA THR A 133 18.49 0.99 -12.88
C THR A 133 17.90 -0.29 -12.30
N PHE A 134 18.23 -1.44 -12.88
CA PHE A 134 17.79 -2.72 -12.34
C PHE A 134 18.17 -2.92 -10.87
N ALA A 135 19.38 -2.47 -10.46
CA ALA A 135 19.82 -2.54 -9.07
C ALA A 135 18.95 -1.69 -8.13
N TYR A 136 18.55 -0.49 -8.57
CA TYR A 136 17.63 0.35 -7.79
C TYR A 136 16.22 -0.24 -7.74
N TRP A 137 15.74 -0.82 -8.84
CA TRP A 137 14.46 -1.53 -8.88
C TRP A 137 14.45 -2.71 -7.91
N GLU A 138 15.50 -3.55 -7.90
CA GLU A 138 15.61 -4.70 -7.01
C GLU A 138 15.64 -4.27 -5.53
N HIS A 139 16.40 -3.22 -5.22
CA HIS A 139 16.43 -2.63 -3.89
C HIS A 139 15.04 -2.11 -3.47
N THR A 140 14.36 -1.37 -4.34
CA THR A 140 13.01 -0.85 -4.10
C THR A 140 12.00 -1.98 -3.90
N ARG A 141 12.07 -3.05 -4.71
CA ARG A 141 11.23 -4.24 -4.58
C ARG A 141 11.40 -4.86 -3.19
N LYS A 142 12.64 -5.03 -2.73
CA LYS A 142 12.94 -5.57 -1.39
C LYS A 142 12.30 -4.72 -0.29
N LEU A 143 12.47 -3.40 -0.36
CA LEU A 143 11.88 -2.47 0.62
C LEU A 143 10.35 -2.51 0.63
N LEU A 144 9.70 -2.65 -0.54
CA LEU A 144 8.25 -2.81 -0.60
C LEU A 144 7.77 -4.17 -0.08
N THR A 145 8.54 -5.24 -0.28
CA THR A 145 8.24 -6.54 0.33
C THR A 145 8.30 -6.47 1.85
N GLU A 146 9.34 -5.85 2.41
CA GLU A 146 9.47 -5.62 3.85
C GLU A 146 8.31 -4.76 4.39
N LEU A 147 7.98 -3.68 3.69
CA LEU A 147 6.85 -2.84 4.03
C LEU A 147 5.53 -3.62 4.01
N ALA A 148 5.29 -4.46 3.00
CA ALA A 148 4.09 -5.28 2.91
C ALA A 148 3.95 -6.23 4.12
N ILE A 149 5.06 -6.86 4.54
CA ILE A 149 5.09 -7.70 5.74
C ILE A 149 4.70 -6.90 6.98
N VAL A 150 5.25 -5.70 7.14
CA VAL A 150 4.95 -4.85 8.30
C VAL A 150 3.51 -4.34 8.26
N MET A 151 3.00 -3.93 7.10
CA MET A 151 1.60 -3.53 6.94
C MET A 151 0.64 -4.66 7.33
N ASN A 152 0.92 -5.89 6.91
CA ASN A 152 0.15 -7.06 7.31
C ASN A 152 0.19 -7.29 8.84
N SER A 153 1.37 -7.17 9.45
CA SER A 153 1.52 -7.27 10.92
C SER A 153 0.74 -6.18 11.67
N VAL A 154 0.76 -4.94 11.17
CA VAL A 154 0.00 -3.81 11.71
C VAL A 154 -1.50 -4.10 11.65
N VAL A 155 -2.01 -4.55 10.51
CA VAL A 155 -3.42 -4.89 10.33
C VAL A 155 -3.82 -6.03 11.27
N ARG A 156 -3.03 -7.10 11.33
CA ARG A 156 -3.27 -8.23 12.25
C ARG A 156 -3.35 -7.77 13.70
N THR A 157 -2.41 -6.95 14.14
CA THR A 157 -2.38 -6.42 15.52
C THR A 157 -3.60 -5.55 15.79
N TYR A 158 -3.95 -4.68 14.86
CA TYR A 158 -5.14 -3.84 14.95
C TYR A 158 -6.44 -4.64 15.05
N LEU A 159 -6.61 -5.68 14.21
CA LEU A 159 -7.78 -6.54 14.23
C LEU A 159 -7.93 -7.26 15.57
N VAL A 160 -6.84 -7.77 16.15
CA VAL A 160 -6.85 -8.36 17.50
C VAL A 160 -7.26 -7.34 18.57
N GLU A 161 -6.76 -6.10 18.51
CA GLU A 161 -7.10 -5.07 19.48
C GLU A 161 -8.60 -4.74 19.47
N ILE A 162 -9.21 -4.61 18.28
CA ILE A 162 -10.62 -4.22 18.18
C ILE A 162 -11.58 -5.37 18.51
N THR A 163 -11.17 -6.63 18.29
CA THR A 163 -11.99 -7.83 18.62
C THR A 163 -11.84 -8.26 20.08
N MET A 164 -10.68 -8.01 20.72
CA MET A 164 -10.53 -8.26 22.16
C MET A 164 -11.26 -7.22 23.02
N VAL A 165 -11.52 -6.02 22.50
CA VAL A 165 -12.30 -5.00 23.21
C VAL A 165 -13.80 -5.32 23.20
N THR A 166 -14.34 -5.89 22.12
CA THR A 166 -15.74 -6.32 22.06
C THR A 166 -16.05 -7.45 23.05
N SER A 167 -15.16 -8.43 23.21
CA SER A 167 -15.34 -9.52 24.19
C SER A 167 -15.29 -9.09 25.66
N ARG A 168 -14.64 -7.97 26.01
CA ARG A 168 -14.62 -7.42 27.39
C ARG A 168 -15.84 -6.54 27.73
N GLY A 169 -16.68 -6.22 26.75
CA GLY A 169 -17.89 -5.41 26.94
C GLY A 169 -19.09 -6.21 27.44
N GLU A 170 -19.13 -7.52 27.18
CA GLU A 170 -20.28 -8.38 27.51
C GLU A 170 -20.31 -8.82 28.99
N ASP A 171 -19.21 -8.68 29.74
CA ASP A 171 -19.13 -9.06 31.16
C ASP A 171 -19.64 -7.96 32.14
N ARG A 172 -20.11 -6.82 31.64
CA ARG A 172 -20.45 -5.64 32.46
C ARG A 172 -21.92 -5.23 32.51
N ASP A 173 -22.85 -6.15 32.25
CA ASP A 173 -24.27 -5.95 32.57
C ASP A 173 -24.85 -7.14 33.36
N TRP A 174 -24.75 -7.07 34.69
CA TRP A 174 -25.61 -7.84 35.60
C TRP A 174 -25.77 -7.21 37.00
N ARG A 175 -25.97 -5.89 37.13
CA ARG A 175 -26.49 -5.33 38.40
C ARG A 175 -27.02 -3.91 38.26
#